data_AF-A0A9D3T5D5-F1
#
_entry.id   AF-A0A9D3T5D5-F1
#
_cell.length_a   1.000
_cell.length_b   1.000
_cell.length_c   1.000
_cell.angle_alpha   90.00
_cell.angle_beta   90.00
_cell.angle_gamma   90.00
#
_symmetry.space_group_name_H-M   'P 1'
#
loop_
_entity.id
_entity.type
_entity.pdbx_description
1 polymer ?
#
loop_
_entity_poly.entity_id
_entity_poly.type
_entity_poly.pdbx_seq_one_letter_code
_entity_poly.pdbx_strand_id
1 'polypeptide(L)'
;MLWGRRKGKPSRCFSAALGLLYMGVMATVWARGPQGCRREIIGVVEGILKDVSRMNSTDEGLYTPNVNDYKKCPASTLRCFAEESKVLVYLNPNLSGQLTRRLMSISQKDWEREHCPQCEVHRAEPLETFLRTLYGILQLWCDSADQGNRRGR
;
A
#
# COMPACT_ATOMS: atom_id res chain seq x y z
N MET A 1 64.08 -39.61 -8.82
CA MET A 1 62.77 -39.29 -8.22
C MET A 1 62.24 -38.04 -8.91
N LEU A 2 61.29 -38.18 -9.83
CA LEU A 2 60.67 -37.11 -10.60
C LEU A 2 59.37 -36.69 -9.93
N TRP A 3 59.26 -35.43 -9.48
CA TRP A 3 57.99 -34.87 -8.99
C TRP A 3 57.49 -33.82 -9.97
N GLY A 4 56.57 -34.23 -10.84
CA GLY A 4 55.90 -33.38 -11.81
C GLY A 4 54.78 -32.58 -11.16
N ARG A 5 54.96 -31.25 -11.06
CA ARG A 5 53.92 -30.29 -10.69
C ARG A 5 52.94 -30.13 -11.87
N ARG A 6 51.76 -30.75 -11.82
CA ARG A 6 50.66 -30.41 -12.72
C ARG A 6 50.06 -29.06 -12.29
N LYS A 7 50.32 -27.99 -13.04
CA LYS A 7 49.54 -26.76 -12.96
C LYS A 7 48.25 -26.95 -13.77
N GLY A 8 47.15 -27.24 -13.09
CA GLY A 8 45.81 -27.18 -13.69
C GLY A 8 45.46 -25.73 -14.00
N LYS A 9 45.25 -25.41 -15.28
CA LYS A 9 44.67 -24.13 -15.69
C LYS A 9 43.19 -24.12 -15.26
N PRO A 10 42.70 -23.07 -14.59
CA PRO A 10 41.27 -22.97 -14.30
C PRO A 10 40.50 -22.88 -15.63
N SER A 11 39.62 -23.86 -15.85
CA SER A 11 38.77 -23.93 -17.03
C SER A 11 37.93 -22.66 -17.15
N ARG A 12 38.07 -21.96 -18.28
CA ARG A 12 37.32 -20.73 -18.63
C ARG A 12 35.80 -20.89 -18.51
N CYS A 13 35.29 -22.12 -18.48
CA CYS A 13 33.88 -22.46 -18.27
C CYS A 13 33.35 -22.07 -16.87
N PHE A 14 34.19 -22.10 -15.82
CA PHE A 14 33.72 -21.80 -14.46
C PHE A 14 33.32 -20.33 -14.29
N SER A 15 34.03 -19.41 -14.94
CA SER A 15 33.70 -17.97 -14.91
C SER A 15 32.42 -17.64 -15.70
N ALA A 16 32.15 -18.33 -16.81
CA ALA A 16 30.96 -18.09 -17.61
C ALA A 16 29.68 -18.52 -16.89
N ALA A 17 29.71 -19.67 -16.19
CA ALA A 17 28.57 -20.17 -15.43
C ALA A 17 28.18 -19.26 -14.25
N LEU A 18 29.17 -18.71 -13.54
CA LEU A 18 28.96 -17.74 -12.47
C LEU A 18 28.39 -16.41 -13.00
N GLY A 19 28.85 -15.95 -14.16
CA GLY A 19 28.32 -14.75 -14.80
C GLY A 19 26.85 -14.88 -15.22
N LEU A 20 26.48 -16.03 -15.80
CA LEU A 20 25.09 -16.30 -16.20
C LEU A 20 24.13 -16.40 -15.00
N LEU A 21 24.57 -17.04 -13.90
CA LEU A 21 23.81 -17.07 -12.66
C LEU A 21 23.63 -15.67 -12.06
N TYR A 22 24.67 -14.85 -12.06
CA TYR A 22 24.60 -13.49 -11.56
C TYR A 22 23.64 -12.61 -12.37
N MET A 23 23.69 -12.71 -13.70
CA MET A 23 22.77 -12.00 -14.59
C MET A 23 21.32 -12.48 -14.43
N GLY A 24 21.09 -13.78 -14.23
CA GLY A 24 19.77 -14.33 -13.93
C GLY A 24 19.20 -13.80 -12.61
N VAL A 25 20.02 -13.73 -11.56
CA VAL A 25 19.62 -13.17 -10.26
C VAL A 25 19.31 -11.68 -10.38
N MET A 26 20.16 -10.89 -11.04
CA MET A 26 19.92 -9.46 -11.24
C MET A 26 18.64 -9.18 -12.06
N ALA A 27 18.34 -10.00 -13.07
CA ALA A 27 17.10 -9.91 -13.83
C ALA A 27 15.85 -10.15 -12.96
N THR A 28 15.91 -11.10 -12.00
CA THR A 28 14.79 -11.34 -11.06
C THR A 28 14.61 -10.23 -10.02
N VAL A 29 15.69 -9.52 -9.67
CA VAL A 29 15.62 -8.36 -8.76
C VAL A 29 14.96 -7.17 -9.45
N TRP A 30 15.26 -6.93 -10.74
CA TRP A 30 14.64 -5.87 -11.54
C TRP A 30 13.20 -6.19 -11.98
N ALA A 31 12.81 -7.46 -12.04
CA ALA A 31 11.43 -7.86 -12.33
C ALA A 31 10.44 -7.61 -11.18
N ARG A 32 10.93 -7.36 -9.95
CA ARG A 32 10.09 -6.90 -8.84
C ARG A 32 9.87 -5.39 -8.97
N GLY A 33 8.93 -5.02 -9.84
CA GLY A 33 8.45 -3.64 -9.92
C GLY A 33 7.99 -3.12 -8.54
N PRO A 34 7.96 -1.79 -8.34
CA PRO A 34 7.45 -1.21 -7.10
C PRO A 34 6.07 -1.79 -6.83
N GLN A 35 5.78 -2.15 -5.57
CA GLN A 35 4.46 -2.63 -5.15
C GLN A 35 3.43 -1.53 -5.44
N GLY A 36 2.92 -1.53 -6.67
CA GLY A 36 1.79 -0.74 -7.09
C GLY A 36 0.61 -1.04 -6.17
N CYS A 37 -0.25 -0.04 -6.02
CA CYS A 37 -1.43 -0.15 -5.18
C CYS A 37 -2.11 -1.51 -5.33
N ARG A 38 -2.18 -2.25 -4.22
CA ARG A 38 -2.89 -3.53 -4.20
C ARG A 38 -4.38 -3.22 -4.38
N ARG A 39 -4.90 -3.46 -5.58
CA ARG A 39 -6.34 -3.40 -5.90
C ARG A 39 -7.21 -4.19 -4.91
N GLU A 40 -6.62 -5.14 -4.20
CA GLU A 40 -7.24 -5.82 -3.05
C GLU A 40 -7.81 -4.83 -2.01
N ILE A 41 -7.14 -3.71 -1.70
CA ILE A 41 -7.65 -2.72 -0.72
C ILE A 41 -8.94 -2.08 -1.25
N ILE A 42 -8.94 -1.70 -2.53
CA ILE A 42 -10.12 -1.13 -3.19
C ILE A 42 -11.27 -2.14 -3.21
N GLY A 43 -10.97 -3.41 -3.52
CA GLY A 43 -11.97 -4.48 -3.50
C GLY A 43 -12.58 -4.73 -2.12
N VAL A 44 -11.77 -4.61 -1.05
CA VAL A 44 -12.28 -4.67 0.33
C VAL A 44 -13.25 -3.52 0.58
N VAL A 45 -12.89 -2.27 0.25
CA VAL A 45 -13.76 -1.10 0.47
C VAL A 45 -15.03 -1.14 -0.38
N GLU A 46 -14.95 -1.61 -1.62
CA GLU A 46 -16.11 -1.81 -2.48
C GLU A 46 -17.08 -2.87 -1.92
N GLY A 47 -16.55 -3.97 -1.37
CA GLY A 47 -17.35 -4.98 -0.68
C GLY A 47 -18.13 -4.38 0.49
N ILE A 48 -17.47 -3.54 1.29
CA ILE A 48 -18.11 -2.86 2.44
C ILE A 48 -19.23 -1.94 1.98
N LEU A 49 -19.02 -1.15 0.92
CA LEU A 49 -20.05 -0.27 0.38
C LEU A 49 -21.32 -1.04 -0.02
N LYS A 50 -21.18 -2.26 -0.55
CA LYS A 50 -22.31 -3.12 -0.90
C LYS A 50 -23.03 -3.65 0.34
N ASP A 51 -22.30 -3.98 1.39
CA ASP A 51 -22.87 -4.48 2.65
C ASP A 51 -23.52 -3.36 3.48
N VAL A 52 -22.93 -2.17 3.51
CA VAL A 52 -23.44 -0.99 4.24
C VAL A 52 -24.76 -0.49 3.65
N SER A 53 -24.95 -0.60 2.34
CA SER A 53 -26.26 -0.36 1.69
C SER A 53 -27.40 -1.23 2.25
N ARG A 54 -27.07 -2.32 2.96
CA ARG A 54 -28.03 -3.28 3.54
C ARG A 54 -28.16 -3.14 5.07
N MET A 55 -27.42 -2.23 5.68
CA MET A 55 -27.39 -2.02 7.14
C MET A 55 -27.99 -0.66 7.49
N ASN A 56 -28.73 -0.59 8.59
CA ASN A 56 -29.15 0.69 9.14
C ASN A 56 -27.89 1.45 9.57
N SER A 57 -27.70 2.64 9.01
CA SER A 57 -26.64 3.56 9.38
C SER A 57 -26.62 3.75 10.90
N THR A 58 -25.46 3.50 11.53
CA THR A 58 -25.24 3.96 12.91
C THR A 58 -25.30 5.48 12.95
N ASP A 59 -26.00 6.04 13.94
CA ASP A 59 -26.15 7.50 14.14
C ASP A 59 -24.81 8.18 14.49
N GLU A 60 -23.78 7.40 14.82
CA GLU A 60 -22.43 7.88 15.08
C GLU A 60 -21.68 8.14 13.77
N GLY A 61 -21.29 9.40 13.57
CA GLY A 61 -20.45 9.81 12.45
C GLY A 61 -18.98 9.49 12.69
N LEU A 62 -18.24 9.23 11.60
CA LEU A 62 -16.80 8.97 11.60
C LEU A 62 -16.05 10.19 11.07
N TYR A 63 -14.93 10.53 11.69
CA TYR A 63 -14.12 11.66 11.23
C TYR A 63 -13.63 11.40 9.81
N THR A 64 -14.08 12.23 8.87
CA THR A 64 -13.88 11.98 7.43
C THR A 64 -13.07 13.12 6.80
N PRO A 65 -11.75 12.95 6.63
CA PRO A 65 -10.94 13.83 5.80
C PRO A 65 -11.41 13.81 4.34
N ASN A 66 -11.26 14.92 3.63
CA ASN A 66 -11.64 15.01 2.22
C ASN A 66 -10.44 14.83 1.27
N VAL A 67 -10.71 14.81 -0.03
CA VAL A 67 -9.68 14.62 -1.08
C VAL A 67 -8.61 15.73 -1.08
N ASN A 68 -8.95 16.95 -0.69
CA ASN A 68 -7.97 18.04 -0.60
C ASN A 68 -7.05 17.86 0.62
N ASP A 69 -7.55 17.29 1.72
CA ASP A 69 -6.73 16.93 2.87
C ASP A 69 -5.72 15.86 2.48
N TYR A 70 -6.15 14.84 1.74
CA TYR A 70 -5.26 13.80 1.21
C TYR A 70 -4.14 14.37 0.31
N LYS A 71 -4.47 15.32 -0.58
CA LYS A 71 -3.47 15.96 -1.46
C LYS A 71 -2.41 16.76 -0.70
N LYS A 72 -2.74 17.27 0.51
CA LYS A 72 -1.83 18.05 1.35
C LYS A 72 -1.06 17.17 2.34
N CYS A 73 -1.77 16.21 2.93
CA CYS A 73 -1.36 15.40 4.07
C CYS A 73 -1.75 13.92 3.84
N PRO A 74 -1.11 13.23 2.87
CA PRO A 74 -1.52 11.89 2.46
C PRO A 74 -1.39 10.85 3.57
N ALA A 75 -0.26 10.84 4.28
CA ALA A 75 -0.02 9.91 5.39
C ALA A 75 -1.00 10.12 6.55
N SER A 76 -1.10 11.33 7.09
CA SER A 76 -2.04 11.70 8.16
C SER A 76 -3.49 11.38 7.79
N THR A 77 -3.90 11.69 6.55
CA THR A 77 -5.25 11.36 6.06
C THR A 77 -5.51 9.85 6.10
N LEU A 78 -4.59 9.05 5.56
CA LEU A 78 -4.72 7.58 5.56
C LEU A 78 -4.68 7.02 6.99
N ARG A 79 -3.92 7.65 7.89
CA ARG A 79 -3.88 7.28 9.31
C ARG A 79 -5.19 7.57 10.01
N CYS A 80 -5.84 8.69 9.72
CA CYS A 80 -7.18 8.98 10.24
C CYS A 80 -8.20 7.95 9.78
N PHE A 81 -8.23 7.62 8.48
CA PHE A 81 -9.11 6.56 8.01
C PHE A 81 -8.82 5.21 8.69
N ALA A 82 -7.55 4.91 9.00
CA ALA A 82 -7.19 3.70 9.72
C ALA A 82 -7.70 3.69 11.16
N GLU A 83 -7.53 4.79 11.90
CA GLU A 83 -8.02 4.95 13.27
C GLU A 83 -9.55 4.86 13.34
N GLU A 84 -10.25 5.61 12.49
CA GLU A 84 -11.72 5.58 12.43
C GLU A 84 -12.25 4.21 11.98
N SER A 85 -11.52 3.50 11.13
CA SER A 85 -11.92 2.14 10.72
C SER A 85 -11.92 1.12 11.87
N LYS A 86 -11.26 1.40 13.00
CA LYS A 86 -11.34 0.56 14.21
C LYS A 86 -12.73 0.59 14.82
N VAL A 87 -13.45 1.70 14.69
CA VAL A 87 -14.84 1.82 15.17
C VAL A 87 -15.77 0.88 14.39
N LEU A 88 -15.41 0.52 13.15
CA LEU A 88 -16.15 -0.46 12.35
C LEU A 88 -16.07 -1.89 12.90
N VAL A 89 -15.33 -2.14 13.98
CA VAL A 89 -15.26 -3.47 14.62
C VAL A 89 -16.63 -4.00 15.01
N TYR A 90 -17.55 -3.10 15.41
CA TYR A 90 -18.92 -3.46 15.77
C TYR A 90 -19.75 -3.93 14.59
N LEU A 91 -19.41 -3.48 13.38
CA LEU A 91 -20.09 -3.88 12.14
C LEU A 91 -19.51 -5.20 11.63
N ASN A 92 -18.18 -5.28 11.53
CA ASN A 92 -17.49 -6.47 11.09
C ASN A 92 -16.03 -6.47 11.60
N PRO A 93 -15.70 -7.30 12.61
CA PRO A 93 -14.39 -7.26 13.25
C PRO A 93 -13.25 -7.73 12.33
N ASN A 94 -13.53 -8.72 11.48
CA ASN A 94 -12.55 -9.22 10.51
C ASN A 94 -12.20 -8.16 9.46
N LEU A 95 -13.20 -7.38 9.07
CA LEU A 95 -13.09 -6.34 8.07
C LEU A 95 -12.37 -5.10 8.60
N SER A 96 -12.78 -4.62 9.78
CA SER A 96 -12.12 -3.51 10.48
C SER A 96 -10.63 -3.78 10.66
N GLY A 97 -10.27 -4.98 11.12
CA GLY A 97 -8.88 -5.38 11.31
C GLY A 97 -8.09 -5.49 10.01
N GLN A 98 -8.70 -5.87 8.88
CA GLN A 98 -8.04 -5.90 7.58
C GLN A 98 -7.83 -4.49 7.01
N LEU A 99 -8.85 -3.64 7.07
CA LEU A 99 -8.80 -2.28 6.57
C LEU A 99 -7.78 -1.45 7.34
N THR A 100 -7.85 -1.47 8.68
CA THR A 100 -6.91 -0.79 9.58
C THR A 100 -5.46 -1.15 9.26
N ARG A 101 -5.15 -2.46 9.18
CA ARG A 101 -3.78 -2.95 8.93
C ARG A 101 -3.26 -2.47 7.57
N ARG A 102 -4.10 -2.50 6.55
CA ARG A 102 -3.70 -2.10 5.20
C ARG A 102 -3.50 -0.59 5.11
N LEU A 103 -4.41 0.21 5.66
CA LEU A 103 -4.30 1.67 5.69
C LEU A 103 -3.07 2.14 6.48
N MET A 104 -2.79 1.53 7.64
CA MET A 104 -1.56 1.80 8.39
C MET A 104 -0.31 1.49 7.57
N SER A 105 -0.27 0.36 6.88
CA SER A 105 0.89 -0.03 6.06
C SER A 105 1.16 0.93 4.91
N ILE A 106 0.14 1.55 4.31
CA ILE A 106 0.33 2.52 3.23
C ILE A 106 0.65 3.91 3.77
N SER A 107 0.11 4.30 4.94
CA SER A 107 0.39 5.61 5.56
C SER A 107 1.88 5.81 5.90
N GLN A 108 2.60 4.72 6.21
CA GLN A 108 4.03 4.78 6.56
C GLN A 108 4.96 5.10 5.38
N LYS A 109 4.47 5.02 4.13
CA LYS A 109 5.30 5.19 2.94
C LYS A 109 5.44 6.65 2.49
N ASP A 110 4.57 7.52 2.97
CA ASP A 110 4.51 8.91 2.53
C ASP A 110 5.16 9.83 3.57
N TRP A 111 5.94 10.79 3.08
CA TRP A 111 6.48 11.89 3.88
C TRP A 111 5.40 12.97 4.04
N GLU A 112 5.36 13.59 5.22
CA GLU A 112 4.39 14.65 5.52
C GLU A 112 4.99 16.04 5.32
N ARG A 113 4.11 17.01 5.05
CA ARG A 113 4.43 18.42 5.21
C ARG A 113 4.25 18.80 6.67
N GLU A 114 5.00 19.79 7.13
CA GLU A 114 4.79 20.36 8.46
C GLU A 114 3.34 20.91 8.56
N HIS A 115 2.66 20.64 9.67
CA HIS A 115 1.29 21.09 10.02
C HIS A 115 0.09 20.30 9.43
N CYS A 116 0.14 18.97 9.45
CA CYS A 116 -1.06 18.16 9.16
C CYS A 116 -2.05 18.15 10.35
N PRO A 117 -3.37 18.30 10.10
CA PRO A 117 -4.38 18.32 11.15
C PRO A 117 -4.52 16.96 11.85
N GLN A 118 -5.00 16.98 13.08
CA GLN A 118 -5.44 15.78 13.81
C GLN A 118 -6.81 15.31 13.28
N CYS A 119 -7.15 14.06 13.54
CA CYS A 119 -8.34 13.42 12.96
C CYS A 119 -9.64 14.08 13.41
N GLU A 120 -9.71 14.43 14.68
CA GLU A 120 -10.87 15.00 15.37
C GLU A 120 -11.22 16.42 14.88
N VAL A 121 -10.34 17.06 14.11
CA VAL A 121 -10.61 18.34 13.46
C VAL A 121 -11.49 18.16 12.22
N HIS A 122 -11.47 16.98 11.61
CA HIS A 122 -12.31 16.69 10.45
C HIS A 122 -13.78 16.55 10.87
N ARG A 123 -14.68 16.70 9.91
CA ARG A 123 -16.11 16.56 10.15
C ARG A 123 -16.47 15.09 10.36
N ALA A 124 -17.27 14.79 11.37
CA ALA A 124 -17.90 13.50 11.53
C ALA A 124 -18.99 13.34 10.45
N GLU A 125 -18.87 12.32 9.60
CA GLU A 125 -19.79 12.03 8.50
C GLU A 125 -20.38 10.63 8.65
N PRO A 126 -21.56 10.35 8.06
CA PRO A 126 -22.13 9.02 8.07
C PRO A 126 -21.21 7.98 7.47
N LEU A 127 -21.34 6.73 7.92
CA LEU A 127 -20.53 5.60 7.47
C LEU A 127 -20.44 5.47 5.94
N GLU A 128 -21.55 5.65 5.24
CA GLU A 128 -21.57 5.58 3.78
C GLU A 128 -20.68 6.66 3.15
N THR A 129 -20.79 7.90 3.64
CA THR A 129 -19.97 9.04 3.18
C THR A 129 -18.49 8.80 3.49
N PHE A 130 -18.17 8.28 4.68
CA PHE A 130 -16.82 7.90 5.08
C PHE A 130 -16.22 6.88 4.10
N LEU A 131 -16.94 5.80 3.81
CA LEU A 131 -16.46 4.72 2.94
C LEU A 131 -16.34 5.15 1.47
N ARG A 132 -17.27 5.95 0.97
CA ARG A 132 -17.18 6.50 -0.39
C ARG A 132 -15.97 7.42 -0.54
N THR A 133 -15.70 8.24 0.47
CA THR A 133 -14.54 9.14 0.47
C THR A 133 -13.24 8.35 0.53
N LEU A 134 -13.16 7.35 1.41
CA LEU A 134 -12.02 6.44 1.49
C LEU A 134 -11.77 5.71 0.17
N TYR A 135 -12.82 5.19 -0.46
CA TYR A 135 -12.73 4.54 -1.76
C TYR A 135 -12.11 5.46 -2.83
N GLY A 136 -12.59 6.70 -2.92
CA GLY A 136 -12.06 7.70 -3.86
C GLY A 136 -10.59 8.03 -3.61
N ILE A 137 -10.18 8.18 -2.34
CA ILE A 137 -8.78 8.42 -1.97
C ILE A 137 -7.89 7.23 -2.34
N LEU A 138 -8.36 6.01 -2.10
CA LEU A 138 -7.63 4.79 -2.48
C LEU A 138 -7.48 4.64 -3.99
N GLN A 139 -8.48 5.05 -4.79
CA GLN A 139 -8.35 5.11 -6.24
C GLN A 139 -7.26 6.11 -6.67
N LEU A 140 -7.26 7.32 -6.08
CA LEU A 140 -6.24 8.33 -6.38
C LEU A 140 -4.82 7.87 -6.00
N TRP A 141 -4.67 7.20 -4.86
CA TRP A 141 -3.40 6.59 -4.45
C TRP A 141 -2.96 5.47 -5.43
N CYS A 142 -3.92 4.72 -5.95
CA CYS A 142 -3.69 3.71 -6.97
C CYS A 142 -3.17 4.30 -8.28
N ASP A 143 -3.80 5.38 -8.74
CA ASP A 143 -3.44 6.04 -10.00
C ASP A 143 -2.10 6.75 -9.92
N SER A 144 -1.75 7.33 -8.76
CA SER A 144 -0.45 7.97 -8.55
C SER A 144 0.70 6.96 -8.52
N ALA A 145 0.47 5.77 -7.96
CA ALA A 145 1.45 4.67 -7.97
C ALA A 145 1.74 4.14 -9.39
N ASP A 146 0.76 4.12 -10.31
CA ASP A 146 0.96 3.71 -11.71
C ASP A 146 1.78 4.75 -12.51
N GLN A 147 1.60 6.04 -12.22
CA GLN A 147 2.32 7.12 -12.91
C GLN A 147 3.80 7.22 -12.53
N GLY A 148 4.14 6.95 -11.26
CA GLY A 148 5.54 6.86 -10.82
C GLY A 148 6.31 5.75 -11.54
N ASN A 149 5.62 4.66 -11.90
CA ASN A 149 6.19 3.52 -12.63
C ASN A 149 6.46 3.83 -14.12
N ARG A 150 5.70 4.76 -14.74
CA ARG A 150 5.92 5.15 -16.15
C ARG A 150 6.98 6.23 -16.35
N ARG A 151 7.21 7.10 -15.36
CA ARG A 151 8.21 8.18 -15.46
C ARG A 151 9.64 7.75 -15.13
N GLY A 152 9.83 6.57 -14.54
CA GLY A 152 11.15 5.98 -14.26
C GLY A 152 11.69 5.06 -15.36
N ARG A 153 11.11 5.09 -16.57
CA ARG A 153 11.52 4.27 -17.72
C ARG A 153 12.34 5.07 -18.71
#